data_AF-A0A645BIQ2-F1
#
_entry.id   AF-A0A645BIQ2-F1
#
_cell.length_a   1.000
_cell.length_b   1.000
_cell.length_c   1.000
_cell.angle_alpha   90.00
_cell.angle_beta   90.00
_cell.angle_gamma   90.00
#
_symmetry.space_group_name_H-M   'P 1'
#
loop_
_entity.id
_entity.type
_entity.pdbx_description
1 polymer ?
#
loop_
_entity_poly.entity_id
_entity_poly.type
_entity_poly.pdbx_seq_one_letter_code
_entity_poly.pdbx_strand_id
1 'polypeptide(L)'
;MISPHDLKKKTFQKAVRGYNSVEVDEYIEYLIDSYTELYRENAELEKKLHILGSKYDELAGDEKSIRSAIIKAQKLSETIIDNAKKEADAVIAGISGRCDSVITEAAKKVEDEREALKTLRTSAQDFKEKLCDGYMQHIKFIQALEIGNPDKADEDIPSSDELYKIAAMDVSKEKDPKVGGDFISVKCEKPAADDNTGETK
;
A
#
# COMPACT_ATOMS: atom_id res chain seq x y z
N MET A 1 -34.97 -75.87 -10.63
CA MET A 1 -33.76 -76.35 -11.32
C MET A 1 -33.29 -77.60 -10.60
N ILE A 2 -33.08 -78.69 -11.33
CA ILE A 2 -32.55 -79.95 -10.78
C ILE A 2 -31.03 -79.83 -10.71
N SER A 3 -30.42 -80.24 -9.60
CA SER A 3 -28.96 -80.29 -9.48
C SER A 3 -28.42 -81.48 -10.31
N PRO A 4 -27.24 -81.38 -10.94
CA PRO A 4 -26.59 -82.53 -11.57
C PRO A 4 -26.47 -83.71 -10.60
N HIS A 5 -26.35 -83.44 -9.30
CA HIS A 5 -26.29 -84.46 -8.27
C HIS A 5 -27.63 -85.15 -7.99
N ASP A 6 -28.75 -84.46 -8.22
CA ASP A 6 -30.11 -85.00 -8.07
C ASP A 6 -30.51 -85.86 -9.28
N LEU A 7 -30.02 -85.52 -10.48
CA LEU A 7 -30.13 -86.35 -11.68
C LEU A 7 -29.48 -87.72 -11.48
N LYS A 8 -28.31 -87.74 -10.84
CA LYS A 8 -27.52 -88.95 -10.58
C LYS A 8 -28.17 -89.91 -9.56
N LYS A 9 -29.06 -89.42 -8.71
CA LYS A 9 -29.76 -90.21 -7.66
C LYS A 9 -31.14 -90.70 -8.10
N LYS A 10 -31.61 -90.33 -9.29
CA LYS A 10 -32.96 -90.64 -9.74
C LYS A 10 -33.04 -92.10 -10.21
N THR A 11 -33.88 -92.90 -9.56
CA THR A 11 -34.17 -94.28 -9.95
C THR A 11 -35.53 -94.39 -10.63
N PHE A 12 -35.60 -95.11 -11.75
CA PHE A 12 -36.85 -95.34 -12.48
C PHE A 12 -37.45 -96.72 -12.17
N GLN A 13 -38.79 -96.83 -12.17
CA GLN A 13 -39.49 -98.12 -12.00
C GLN A 13 -39.45 -98.93 -13.30
N LYS A 14 -39.26 -100.25 -13.20
CA LYS A 14 -39.27 -101.16 -14.36
C LYS A 14 -40.70 -101.50 -14.77
N ALA A 15 -41.04 -101.34 -16.05
CA ALA A 15 -42.34 -101.68 -16.62
C ALA A 15 -42.20 -102.70 -17.78
N VAL A 16 -43.23 -103.53 -18.01
CA VAL A 16 -43.21 -104.64 -18.99
C VAL A 16 -43.02 -104.18 -20.45
N ARG A 17 -43.31 -102.92 -20.77
CA ARG A 17 -42.96 -102.22 -22.02
C ARG A 17 -42.39 -100.84 -21.68
N GLY A 18 -41.08 -100.76 -21.51
CA GLY A 18 -40.37 -99.52 -21.15
C GLY A 18 -39.19 -99.22 -22.06
N TYR A 19 -38.58 -98.06 -21.83
CA TYR A 19 -37.32 -97.68 -22.49
C TYR A 19 -36.18 -98.61 -22.07
N ASN A 20 -35.17 -98.75 -22.94
CA ASN A 20 -33.97 -99.52 -22.64
C ASN A 20 -33.19 -98.82 -21.52
N SER A 21 -32.92 -99.51 -20.41
CA SER A 21 -32.21 -98.92 -19.27
C SER A 21 -30.80 -98.47 -19.62
N VAL A 22 -30.09 -99.20 -20.49
CA VAL A 22 -28.69 -98.87 -20.85
C VAL A 22 -28.61 -97.56 -21.63
N GLU A 23 -29.48 -97.39 -22.63
CA GLU A 23 -29.52 -96.18 -23.46
C GLU A 23 -29.98 -94.95 -22.66
N VAL A 24 -30.92 -95.14 -21.73
CA VAL A 24 -31.38 -94.08 -20.82
C VAL A 24 -30.27 -93.67 -19.84
N ASP A 25 -29.52 -94.63 -19.30
CA ASP A 25 -28.41 -94.35 -18.39
C ASP A 25 -27.27 -93.59 -19.11
N GLU A 26 -26.88 -94.00 -20.32
CA GLU A 26 -25.90 -93.28 -21.15
C GLU A 26 -26.35 -91.85 -21.46
N TYR A 27 -27.64 -91.65 -21.80
CA TYR A 27 -28.18 -90.32 -22.06
C TYR A 27 -28.22 -89.44 -20.80
N ILE A 28 -28.54 -90.02 -19.63
CA ILE A 28 -28.52 -89.30 -18.34
C ILE A 28 -27.09 -88.87 -17.99
N GLU A 29 -26.09 -89.71 -18.26
CA GLU A 29 -24.68 -89.38 -18.02
C GLU A 29 -24.23 -88.21 -18.90
N TYR A 30 -24.56 -88.24 -20.20
CA TYR A 30 -24.36 -87.09 -21.11
C TYR A 30 -25.07 -85.81 -20.63
N LEU A 31 -26.31 -85.95 -20.13
CA LEU A 31 -27.08 -84.83 -19.60
C LEU A 31 -26.42 -84.24 -18.35
N ILE A 32 -25.91 -85.09 -17.44
CA ILE A 32 -25.21 -84.65 -16.24
C ILE A 32 -23.94 -83.88 -16.60
N ASP A 33 -23.15 -84.37 -17.55
CA ASP A 33 -21.93 -83.69 -18.01
C ASP A 33 -22.25 -82.34 -18.63
N SER A 34 -23.23 -82.29 -19.55
CA SER A 34 -23.69 -81.05 -20.20
C SER A 34 -24.20 -80.02 -19.19
N TYR A 35 -24.99 -80.46 -18.19
CA TYR A 35 -25.47 -79.57 -17.13
C TYR A 35 -24.32 -79.10 -16.24
N THR A 36 -23.37 -79.96 -15.91
CA THR A 36 -22.22 -79.60 -15.07
C THR A 36 -21.37 -78.54 -15.74
N GLU A 37 -21.13 -78.66 -17.05
CA GLU A 37 -20.43 -77.64 -17.83
C GLU A 37 -21.23 -76.32 -17.88
N LEU A 38 -22.54 -76.40 -18.13
CA LEU A 38 -23.41 -75.21 -18.12
C LEU A 38 -23.38 -74.48 -16.76
N TYR A 39 -23.40 -75.20 -15.64
CA TYR A 39 -23.29 -74.61 -14.30
C TYR A 39 -21.92 -73.96 -14.08
N ARG A 40 -20.85 -74.58 -14.59
CA ARG A 40 -19.50 -74.00 -14.53
C ARG A 40 -19.41 -72.71 -15.32
N GLU A 41 -19.87 -72.71 -16.56
CA GLU A 41 -19.89 -71.51 -17.41
C GLU A 41 -20.73 -70.40 -16.78
N ASN A 42 -21.90 -70.73 -16.25
CA ASN A 42 -22.75 -69.74 -15.58
C ASN A 42 -22.05 -69.12 -14.35
N ALA A 43 -21.40 -69.94 -13.52
CA ALA A 43 -20.63 -69.44 -12.38
C ALA A 43 -19.44 -68.56 -12.81
N GLU A 44 -18.77 -68.89 -13.92
CA GLU A 44 -17.70 -68.06 -14.49
C GLU A 44 -18.25 -66.74 -15.05
N LEU A 45 -19.39 -66.76 -15.73
CA LEU A 45 -20.07 -65.57 -16.24
C LEU A 45 -20.55 -64.65 -15.11
N GLU A 46 -21.16 -65.20 -14.06
CA GLU A 46 -21.56 -64.44 -12.88
C GLU A 46 -20.37 -63.75 -12.21
N LYS A 47 -19.23 -64.45 -12.07
CA LYS A 47 -17.99 -63.85 -11.57
C LYS A 47 -17.50 -62.70 -12.46
N LYS A 48 -17.49 -62.90 -13.77
CA LYS A 48 -17.08 -61.86 -14.73
C LYS A 48 -18.00 -60.65 -14.65
N LEU A 49 -19.32 -60.87 -14.56
CA LEU A 49 -20.32 -59.81 -14.42
C LEU A 49 -20.10 -59.02 -13.14
N HIS A 50 -19.85 -59.71 -12.01
CA HIS A 50 -19.57 -59.05 -10.74
C HIS A 50 -18.30 -58.17 -10.81
N ILE A 51 -17.21 -58.69 -11.38
CA ILE A 51 -15.97 -57.92 -11.56
C ILE A 51 -16.21 -56.70 -12.46
N LEU A 52 -16.95 -56.88 -13.55
CA LEU A 52 -17.23 -55.80 -14.50
C LEU A 52 -18.15 -54.73 -13.87
N GLY A 53 -19.13 -55.14 -13.07
CA GLY A 53 -19.97 -54.23 -12.29
C GLY A 53 -19.17 -53.42 -11.30
N SER A 54 -18.27 -54.06 -10.53
CA SER A 54 -17.39 -53.34 -9.60
C SER A 54 -16.49 -52.32 -10.30
N LYS A 55 -15.92 -52.68 -11.46
CA LYS A 55 -15.10 -51.74 -12.25
C LYS A 55 -15.93 -50.59 -12.83
N TYR A 56 -17.17 -50.87 -13.23
CA TYR A 56 -18.08 -49.85 -13.71
C TYR A 56 -18.41 -48.83 -12.61
N ASP A 57 -18.70 -49.31 -11.40
CA ASP A 57 -19.00 -48.43 -10.26
C ASP A 57 -17.79 -47.57 -9.85
N GLU A 58 -16.58 -48.14 -9.89
CA GLU A 58 -15.33 -47.40 -9.68
C GLU A 58 -15.16 -46.28 -10.71
N LEU A 59 -15.25 -46.61 -12.01
CA LEU A 59 -15.14 -45.65 -13.10
C LEU A 59 -16.23 -44.57 -13.04
N ALA A 60 -17.46 -44.94 -12.68
CA ALA A 60 -18.55 -43.99 -12.51
C ALA A 60 -18.32 -43.05 -11.31
N GLY A 61 -17.66 -43.54 -10.24
CA GLY A 61 -17.21 -42.72 -9.12
C GLY A 61 -16.12 -41.73 -9.54
N ASP A 62 -15.12 -42.21 -10.27
CA ASP A 62 -14.02 -41.39 -10.79
C ASP A 62 -14.52 -40.31 -11.75
N GLU A 63 -15.44 -40.66 -12.67
CA GLU A 63 -16.02 -39.68 -13.58
C GLU A 63 -16.73 -38.55 -12.82
N LYS A 64 -17.49 -38.87 -11.77
CA LYS A 64 -18.13 -37.86 -10.92
C LYS A 64 -17.11 -36.99 -10.21
N SER A 65 -16.05 -37.59 -9.69
CA SER A 65 -14.96 -36.85 -9.02
C SER A 65 -14.28 -35.88 -9.99
N ILE A 66 -13.89 -36.37 -11.18
CA ILE A 66 -13.26 -35.58 -12.24
C ILE A 66 -14.20 -34.45 -12.70
N ARG A 67 -15.48 -34.75 -12.95
CA ARG A 67 -16.47 -33.73 -13.32
C ARG A 67 -16.59 -32.65 -12.25
N SER A 68 -16.61 -33.05 -10.98
CA SER A 68 -16.65 -32.10 -9.86
C SER A 68 -15.38 -31.24 -9.78
N ALA A 69 -14.21 -31.83 -10.04
CA ALA A 69 -12.93 -31.13 -10.05
C ALA A 69 -12.86 -30.11 -11.19
N ILE A 70 -13.36 -30.45 -12.38
CA ILE A 70 -13.44 -29.53 -13.52
C ILE A 70 -14.34 -28.33 -13.19
N ILE A 71 -15.53 -28.57 -12.63
CA ILE A 71 -16.45 -27.47 -12.26
C ILE A 71 -15.81 -26.57 -11.19
N LYS A 72 -15.13 -27.16 -10.20
CA LYS A 72 -14.40 -26.39 -9.19
C LYS A 72 -13.26 -25.57 -9.81
N ALA A 73 -12.50 -26.15 -10.75
CA ALA A 73 -11.43 -25.46 -11.45
C ALA A 73 -11.97 -24.29 -12.28
N GLN A 74 -13.09 -24.47 -12.99
CA GLN A 74 -13.77 -23.41 -13.73
C GLN A 74 -14.19 -22.27 -12.80
N LYS A 75 -14.90 -22.58 -11.71
CA LYS A 75 -15.33 -21.59 -10.72
C LYS A 75 -14.15 -20.86 -10.07
N LEU A 76 -13.07 -21.58 -9.78
CA LEU A 76 -11.84 -20.98 -9.25
C LEU A 76 -11.21 -20.03 -10.28
N SER A 77 -11.19 -20.42 -11.56
CA SER A 77 -10.66 -19.60 -12.65
C SER A 77 -11.46 -18.31 -12.79
N GLU A 78 -12.78 -18.38 -12.77
CA GLU A 78 -13.67 -17.20 -12.76
C GLU A 78 -13.39 -16.30 -11.56
N THR A 79 -13.25 -16.88 -10.37
CA THR A 79 -12.96 -16.12 -9.15
C THR A 79 -11.60 -15.42 -9.22
N ILE A 80 -10.58 -16.08 -9.77
CA ILE A 80 -9.25 -15.49 -9.97
C ILE A 80 -9.33 -14.31 -10.94
N ILE A 81 -10.05 -14.46 -12.06
CA ILE A 81 -10.23 -13.40 -13.06
C ILE A 81 -10.96 -12.20 -12.44
N ASP A 82 -12.03 -12.44 -11.67
CA ASP A 82 -12.78 -11.37 -11.03
C ASP A 82 -11.97 -10.66 -9.94
N ASN A 83 -11.19 -11.40 -9.15
CA ASN A 83 -10.30 -10.81 -8.15
C ASN A 83 -9.19 -9.98 -8.81
N ALA A 84 -8.56 -10.50 -9.87
CA ALA A 84 -7.53 -9.77 -10.60
C ALA A 84 -8.06 -8.47 -11.22
N LYS A 85 -9.30 -8.48 -11.75
CA LYS A 85 -9.97 -7.27 -12.24
C LYS A 85 -10.21 -6.26 -11.13
N LYS A 86 -10.79 -6.70 -10.00
CA LYS A 86 -11.03 -5.83 -8.84
C LYS A 86 -9.75 -5.22 -8.29
N GLU A 87 -8.69 -6.02 -8.22
CA GLU A 87 -7.38 -5.56 -7.77
C GLU A 87 -6.77 -4.56 -8.77
N ALA A 88 -6.86 -4.82 -10.07
CA ALA A 88 -6.43 -3.88 -11.10
C ALA A 88 -7.20 -2.55 -11.00
N ASP A 89 -8.53 -2.59 -10.85
CA ASP A 89 -9.36 -1.39 -10.68
C ASP A 89 -8.98 -0.62 -9.40
N ALA A 90 -8.74 -1.33 -8.30
CA ALA A 90 -8.30 -0.73 -7.04
C ALA A 90 -6.92 -0.08 -7.16
N VAL A 91 -5.99 -0.70 -7.88
CA VAL A 91 -4.66 -0.13 -8.16
C VAL A 91 -4.79 1.12 -9.03
N ILE A 92 -5.59 1.07 -10.09
CA ILE A 92 -5.83 2.22 -10.97
C ILE A 92 -6.44 3.38 -10.17
N ALA A 93 -7.48 3.12 -9.38
CA ALA A 93 -8.11 4.13 -8.52
C ALA A 93 -7.16 4.68 -7.46
N GLY A 94 -6.30 3.83 -6.88
CA GLY A 94 -5.27 4.25 -5.94
C GLY A 94 -4.21 5.13 -6.60
N ILE A 95 -3.79 4.81 -7.83
CA ILE A 95 -2.84 5.62 -8.59
C ILE A 95 -3.47 6.96 -8.98
N SER A 96 -4.70 6.98 -9.49
CA SER A 96 -5.37 8.23 -9.86
C SER A 96 -5.53 9.16 -8.66
N GLY A 97 -5.97 8.64 -7.51
CA GLY A 97 -6.08 9.44 -6.29
C GLY A 97 -4.73 9.99 -5.80
N ARG A 98 -3.64 9.21 -5.92
CA ARG A 98 -2.29 9.70 -5.58
C ARG A 98 -1.81 10.75 -6.57
N CYS A 99 -2.04 10.56 -7.87
CA CYS A 99 -1.72 11.55 -8.89
C CYS A 99 -2.46 12.87 -8.64
N ASP A 100 -3.76 12.82 -8.37
CA ASP A 100 -4.55 14.00 -8.05
C ASP A 100 -4.05 14.70 -6.78
N SER A 101 -3.69 13.93 -5.75
CA SER A 101 -3.08 14.49 -4.53
C SER A 101 -1.73 15.16 -4.82
N VAL A 102 -0.88 14.57 -5.66
CA VAL A 102 0.42 15.15 -6.02
C VAL A 102 0.24 16.41 -6.86
N ILE A 103 -0.71 16.41 -7.81
CA ILE A 103 -1.01 17.58 -8.65
C ILE A 103 -1.55 18.73 -7.79
N THR A 104 -2.47 18.45 -6.87
CA THR A 104 -3.02 19.46 -5.97
C THR A 104 -1.96 20.01 -5.01
N GLU A 105 -1.08 19.17 -4.47
CA GLU A 105 0.05 19.62 -3.64
C GLU A 105 1.03 20.48 -4.45
N ALA A 106 1.38 20.08 -5.66
CA ALA A 106 2.26 20.85 -6.54
C ALA A 106 1.62 22.20 -6.92
N ALA A 107 0.33 22.21 -7.26
CA ALA A 107 -0.40 23.44 -7.56
C ALA A 107 -0.42 24.40 -6.37
N LYS A 108 -0.61 23.87 -5.15
CA LYS A 108 -0.56 24.66 -3.92
C LYS A 108 0.82 25.28 -3.70
N LYS A 109 1.90 24.50 -3.84
CA LYS A 109 3.28 25.01 -3.71
C LYS A 109 3.58 26.12 -4.71
N VAL A 110 3.12 25.98 -5.96
CA VAL A 110 3.27 27.02 -6.99
C VAL A 110 2.54 28.29 -6.58
N GLU A 111 1.34 28.18 -6.00
CA GLU A 111 0.58 29.34 -5.56
C GLU A 111 1.24 30.02 -4.34
N ASP A 112 1.70 29.24 -3.37
CA ASP A 112 2.44 29.74 -2.21
C ASP A 112 3.72 30.49 -2.64
N GLU A 113 4.50 29.94 -3.59
CA GLU A 113 5.68 30.59 -4.15
C GLU A 113 5.34 31.88 -4.92
N ARG A 114 4.23 31.90 -5.67
CA ARG A 114 3.76 33.10 -6.37
C ARG A 114 3.37 34.21 -5.39
N GLU A 115 2.70 33.85 -4.30
CA GLU A 115 2.34 34.82 -3.25
C GLU A 115 3.60 35.35 -2.55
N ALA A 116 4.56 34.49 -2.22
CA ALA A 116 5.86 34.89 -1.67
C ALA A 116 6.63 35.85 -2.62
N LEU A 117 6.64 35.56 -3.94
CA LEU A 117 7.25 36.44 -4.92
C LEU A 117 6.53 37.79 -5.02
N LYS A 118 5.20 37.78 -4.94
CA LYS A 118 4.40 39.01 -4.98
C LYS A 118 4.69 39.90 -3.78
N THR A 119 4.69 39.33 -2.57
CA THR A 119 5.00 40.06 -1.33
C THR A 119 6.44 40.58 -1.29
N LEU A 120 7.40 39.80 -1.78
CA LEU A 120 8.79 40.26 -1.91
C LEU A 120 8.92 41.43 -2.88
N ARG A 121 8.22 41.37 -4.03
CA ARG A 121 8.20 42.48 -5.00
C ARG A 121 7.59 43.75 -4.42
N THR A 122 6.47 43.65 -3.71
CA THR A 122 5.87 44.81 -3.05
C THR A 122 6.78 45.36 -1.97
N SER A 123 7.39 44.51 -1.14
CA SER A 123 8.35 44.96 -0.12
C SER A 123 9.59 45.65 -0.74
N ALA A 124 10.08 45.17 -1.88
CA ALA A 124 11.19 45.79 -2.59
C ALA A 124 10.79 47.16 -3.18
N GLN A 125 9.57 47.27 -3.70
CA GLN A 125 9.03 48.54 -4.16
C GLN A 125 8.86 49.54 -3.00
N ASP A 126 8.27 49.11 -1.89
CA ASP A 126 8.10 49.93 -0.68
C ASP A 126 9.44 50.40 -0.13
N PHE A 127 10.46 49.54 -0.16
CA PHE A 127 11.82 49.90 0.25
C PHE A 127 12.43 50.95 -0.66
N LYS A 128 12.26 50.79 -1.99
CA LYS A 128 12.71 51.77 -2.97
C LYS A 128 12.05 53.14 -2.75
N GLU A 129 10.72 53.15 -2.55
CA GLU A 129 9.96 54.38 -2.28
C GLU A 129 10.46 55.07 -1.01
N LYS A 130 10.61 54.33 0.09
CA LYS A 130 11.17 54.85 1.35
C LYS A 130 12.58 55.43 1.19
N LEU A 131 13.45 54.77 0.42
CA LEU A 131 14.80 55.27 0.14
C LEU A 131 14.79 56.56 -0.67
N CYS A 132 13.98 56.61 -1.73
CA CYS A 132 13.81 57.81 -2.55
C CYS A 132 13.29 58.98 -1.71
N ASP A 133 12.27 58.75 -0.88
CA ASP A 133 11.71 59.77 0.01
C ASP A 133 12.73 60.28 1.02
N GLY A 134 13.51 59.36 1.62
CA GLY A 134 14.60 59.71 2.54
C GLY A 134 15.66 60.59 1.85
N TYR A 135 16.14 60.20 0.66
CA TYR A 135 17.08 61.02 -0.10
C TYR A 135 16.48 62.38 -0.50
N MET A 136 15.21 62.44 -0.90
CA MET A 136 14.55 63.70 -1.21
C MET A 136 14.44 64.61 0.03
N GLN A 137 14.19 64.06 1.22
CA GLN A 137 14.23 64.81 2.47
C GLN A 137 15.63 65.36 2.76
N HIS A 138 16.68 64.53 2.62
CA HIS A 138 18.06 64.98 2.80
C HIS A 138 18.47 66.07 1.81
N ILE A 139 18.09 65.95 0.54
CA ILE A 139 18.35 66.99 -0.48
C ILE A 139 17.64 68.29 -0.11
N LYS A 140 16.38 68.23 0.34
CA LYS A 140 15.65 69.42 0.81
C LYS A 140 16.35 70.08 2.00
N PHE A 141 16.84 69.29 2.97
CA PHE A 141 17.61 69.84 4.09
C PHE A 141 18.89 70.52 3.61
N ILE A 142 19.63 69.93 2.67
CA ILE A 142 20.85 70.52 2.10
C ILE A 142 20.55 71.82 1.33
N GLN A 143 19.46 71.88 0.58
CA GLN A 143 19.05 73.11 -0.12
C GLN A 143 18.53 74.19 0.83
N ALA A 144 17.94 73.80 1.96
CA ALA A 144 17.51 74.72 3.02
C ALA A 144 18.68 75.19 3.91
N LEU A 145 19.80 74.46 3.90
CA LEU A 145 21.08 74.99 4.37
C LEU A 145 21.54 76.04 3.37
N GLU A 146 21.13 77.28 3.60
CA GLU A 146 21.89 78.43 3.13
C GLU A 146 23.26 78.35 3.81
N ILE A 147 24.20 77.65 3.18
CA ILE A 147 25.62 77.88 3.42
C ILE A 147 25.83 79.33 2.96
N GLY A 148 25.72 80.24 3.93
CA GLY A 148 26.13 81.62 3.76
C GLY A 148 27.49 81.60 3.07
N ASN A 149 27.59 82.43 2.03
CA ASN A 149 28.79 82.62 1.24
C ASN A 149 30.06 82.49 2.12
N PRO A 150 31.02 81.60 1.82
CA PRO A 150 32.23 81.44 2.65
C PRO A 150 33.07 82.73 2.73
N ASP A 151 32.74 83.76 1.96
CA ASP A 151 33.40 85.07 1.98
C ASP A 151 33.07 85.96 3.20
N LYS A 152 32.46 85.43 4.26
CA LYS A 152 32.24 86.17 5.54
C LYS A 152 32.56 85.35 6.79
N ALA A 153 33.58 84.49 6.71
CA ALA A 153 34.10 83.77 7.87
C ALA A 153 35.28 84.48 8.58
N ASP A 154 35.41 85.80 8.47
CA ASP A 154 36.55 86.57 9.03
C ASP A 154 36.19 87.66 10.06
N GLU A 155 34.91 87.85 10.41
CA GLU A 155 34.52 88.82 11.44
C GLU A 155 33.65 88.13 12.50
N ASP A 156 34.33 87.47 13.44
CA ASP A 156 33.96 87.32 14.86
C ASP A 156 34.74 86.14 15.45
N ILE A 157 36.07 86.27 15.48
CA ILE A 157 36.90 85.51 16.42
C ILE A 157 37.04 86.42 17.65
N PRO A 158 36.41 86.08 18.80
CA PRO A 158 36.57 86.85 20.01
C PRO A 158 38.04 86.89 20.41
N SER A 159 38.55 88.11 20.64
CA SER A 159 39.91 88.37 21.13
C SER A 159 40.21 87.54 22.39
N SER A 160 41.43 87.01 22.45
CA SER A 160 41.89 86.02 23.44
C SER A 160 41.76 86.42 24.91
N ASP A 161 41.49 87.69 25.20
CA ASP A 161 41.43 88.23 26.56
C ASP A 161 40.05 88.05 27.25
N GLU A 162 38.99 87.75 26.50
CA GLU A 162 37.63 87.58 27.05
C GLU A 162 37.28 86.10 27.36
N LEU A 163 37.99 85.16 26.73
CA LEU A 163 37.84 83.71 26.95
C LEU A 163 38.39 83.25 28.32
N TYR A 164 39.42 83.90 28.87
CA TYR A 164 39.98 83.54 30.17
C TYR A 164 39.12 83.99 31.36
N LYS A 165 38.25 85.01 31.20
CA LYS A 165 37.34 85.45 32.26
C LYS A 165 36.10 84.55 32.40
N ILE A 166 35.60 84.02 31.29
CA ILE A 166 34.44 83.11 31.28
C ILE A 166 34.85 81.75 31.86
N ALA A 167 36.02 81.22 31.46
CA ALA A 167 36.55 79.96 32.01
C ALA A 167 36.87 80.04 33.52
N ALA A 168 37.23 81.22 34.05
CA ALA A 168 37.49 81.39 35.48
C ALA A 168 36.20 81.51 36.34
N MET A 169 35.05 81.83 35.73
CA MET A 169 33.77 81.94 36.43
C MET A 169 33.00 80.61 36.50
N ASP A 170 33.18 79.73 35.51
CA ASP A 170 32.44 78.45 35.43
C ASP A 170 33.03 77.31 36.28
N VAL A 171 34.24 77.47 36.83
CA VAL A 171 34.86 76.45 37.72
C VAL A 171 34.25 76.44 39.14
N SER A 172 33.45 77.42 39.52
CA SER A 172 32.89 77.52 40.89
C SER A 172 31.44 77.02 41.07
N LYS A 173 30.84 76.34 40.09
CA LYS A 173 29.46 75.80 40.22
C LYS A 173 29.36 74.35 39.76
N GLU A 174 30.01 73.49 40.52
CA GLU A 174 29.72 72.05 40.59
C GLU A 174 28.31 71.83 41.16
N LYS A 175 27.48 71.02 40.47
CA LYS A 175 26.40 70.23 41.07
C LYS A 175 25.88 69.15 40.10
N ASP A 176 26.15 67.90 40.44
CA ASP A 176 25.53 66.67 39.93
C ASP A 176 23.99 66.77 39.85
N PRO A 177 23.28 66.03 38.96
CA PRO A 177 22.93 64.63 39.26
C PRO A 177 22.69 63.63 38.10
N LYS A 178 23.00 62.36 38.43
CA LYS A 178 22.26 61.10 38.18
C LYS A 178 22.32 60.43 36.80
N VAL A 179 23.22 59.46 36.74
CA VAL A 179 23.19 58.26 35.90
C VAL A 179 22.10 57.31 36.41
N GLY A 180 21.12 56.99 35.56
CA GLY A 180 20.35 55.74 35.58
C GLY A 180 20.27 55.31 34.10
N GLY A 181 20.75 54.16 33.67
CA GLY A 181 20.77 52.86 34.30
C GLY A 181 19.76 52.02 33.53
N ASP A 182 20.22 51.25 32.54
CA ASP A 182 19.69 49.90 32.35
C ASP A 182 20.69 48.98 31.66
N PHE A 183 20.82 47.83 32.28
CA PHE A 183 21.87 46.85 32.21
C PHE A 183 21.55 45.82 31.13
N ILE A 184 22.55 45.50 30.31
CA ILE A 184 22.49 44.40 29.33
C ILE A 184 22.29 43.08 30.10
N SER A 185 21.21 42.35 29.82
CA SER A 185 21.08 40.94 30.20
C SER A 185 20.88 40.10 28.94
N VAL A 186 22.00 39.76 28.29
CA VAL A 186 22.04 38.71 27.27
C VAL A 186 22.17 37.38 28.02
N LYS A 187 21.09 36.61 28.07
CA LYS A 187 21.10 35.25 28.58
C LYS A 187 21.65 34.33 27.49
N CYS A 188 22.97 34.08 27.53
CA CYS A 188 23.59 32.97 26.80
C CYS A 188 23.28 31.67 27.55
N GLU A 189 22.33 30.88 27.06
CA GLU A 189 22.19 29.48 27.46
C GLU A 189 23.07 28.61 26.54
N LYS A 190 24.00 27.88 27.17
CA LYS A 190 24.91 26.91 26.55
C LYS A 190 24.14 25.74 25.94
N PRO A 191 24.58 25.17 24.81
CA PRO A 191 24.10 23.88 24.35
C PRO A 191 24.62 22.77 25.28
N ALA A 192 23.72 21.94 25.78
CA ALA A 192 24.05 20.68 26.46
C ALA A 192 24.47 19.65 25.41
N ALA A 193 25.72 19.20 25.50
CA ALA A 193 26.16 17.93 24.96
C ALA A 193 25.90 16.88 26.04
N ASP A 194 25.22 15.80 25.68
CA ASP A 194 25.35 14.52 26.38
C ASP A 194 25.22 13.38 25.37
N ASP A 195 26.32 12.63 25.29
CA ASP A 195 26.47 11.31 24.69
C ASP A 195 25.70 10.26 25.52
N ASN A 196 24.89 9.41 24.87
CA ASN A 196 24.82 7.95 25.10
C ASN A 196 23.73 7.34 24.19
N THR A 197 24.02 6.45 23.24
CA THR A 197 24.34 5.01 23.38
C THR A 197 23.28 4.21 24.14
N GLY A 198 22.66 3.24 23.43
CA GLY A 198 21.69 2.27 23.94
C GLY A 198 20.68 1.93 22.83
N GLU A 199 21.03 1.08 21.86
CA GLU A 199 20.65 -0.34 21.88
C GLU A 199 19.26 -0.62 22.46
N THR A 200 18.29 -0.91 21.59
CA THR A 200 17.35 -2.02 21.81
C THR A 200 16.80 -2.52 20.47
N LYS A 201 17.07 -3.81 20.24
CA LYS A 201 16.33 -4.84 19.49
C LYS A 201 14.98 -4.47 18.87
#